data_AF-A0A2M7TRQ0-F1
#
_entry.id   AF-A0A2M7TRQ0-F1
#
_cell.length_a   1.000
_cell.length_b   1.000
_cell.length_c   1.000
_cell.angle_alpha   90.00
_cell.angle_beta   90.00
_cell.angle_gamma   90.00
#
_symmetry.space_group_name_H-M   'P 1'
#
loop_
_entity.id
_entity.type
_entity.pdbx_description
1 polymer ?
#
loop_
_entity_poly.entity_id
_entity_poly.type
_entity_poly.pdbx_seq_one_letter_code
_entity_poly.pdbx_strand_id
1 'polypeptide(L)'
;MLLSCFKKHFSHKSTRERTLLSVIYYRQRRKSLSSVVRLRRTKEEGFTLIEILIVVTIIGIISVFLLANYRTKQKINKLRFAAEEIVTITREAQNLSMSIEKTPTESFGYGAYISNAGGISKAFIFSDLDNNKCFDSGDGRIRDYYLPSGIDITSIKITTTDGTVFEKGNGIVSIFFVPPFASTSYIDGSADNQKVSIQLKIDDPLLGDRVKQITFYRVSGKIEIE
;
A
#
# COMPACT_ATOMS: atom_id res chain seq x y z
N MET A 1 11.28 -2.08 57.35
CA MET A 1 11.61 -0.72 57.83
C MET A 1 10.57 0.22 57.23
N LEU A 2 9.31 0.24 57.67
CA LEU A 2 8.77 0.97 58.83
C LEU A 2 7.37 0.39 59.13
N LEU A 3 7.30 -0.69 59.92
CA LEU A 3 6.03 -1.26 60.39
C LEU A 3 6.19 -1.82 61.82
N SER A 4 6.99 -1.12 62.62
CA SER A 4 7.37 -1.54 63.98
C SER A 4 7.25 -0.43 65.03
N CYS A 5 6.29 0.49 64.92
CA CYS A 5 6.24 1.60 65.87
C CYS A 5 4.86 2.14 66.27
N PHE A 6 3.83 1.29 66.41
CA PHE A 6 2.61 1.72 67.13
C PHE A 6 1.85 0.54 67.80
N LYS A 7 2.58 -0.40 68.39
CA LYS A 7 2.00 -1.55 69.12
C LYS A 7 2.50 -1.65 70.57
N LYS A 8 2.64 -0.51 71.24
CA LYS A 8 3.06 -0.50 72.65
C LYS A 8 2.70 0.79 73.38
N HIS A 9 1.40 1.02 73.60
CA HIS A 9 0.89 1.71 74.80
C HIS A 9 -0.63 1.86 74.65
N PHE A 10 -1.38 0.95 75.24
CA PHE A 10 -2.62 1.23 76.00
C PHE A 10 -3.10 -0.12 76.57
N SER A 11 -2.31 -0.59 77.54
CA SER A 11 -2.78 -1.47 78.61
C SER A 11 -3.58 -0.61 79.58
N HIS A 12 -4.63 -1.19 80.16
CA HIS A 12 -5.57 -0.58 81.12
C HIS A 12 -6.52 0.50 80.58
N LYS A 13 -7.72 0.07 80.17
CA LYS A 13 -8.97 0.70 80.61
C LYS A 13 -10.18 -0.20 80.35
N SER A 14 -10.81 -0.58 81.46
CA SER A 14 -12.25 -0.84 81.69
C SER A 14 -13.09 -1.40 80.53
N THR A 15 -13.51 -2.65 80.71
CA THR A 15 -14.37 -3.48 79.83
C THR A 15 -15.80 -2.95 79.63
N ARG A 16 -16.14 -1.72 80.05
CA ARG A 16 -17.52 -1.17 79.95
C ARG A 16 -17.74 -0.08 78.89
N GLU A 17 -16.71 0.43 78.22
CA GLU A 17 -16.87 1.52 77.24
C GLU A 17 -16.84 1.08 75.77
N ARG A 18 -16.56 -0.19 75.48
CA ARG A 18 -16.47 -0.69 74.09
C ARG A 18 -17.81 -1.01 73.42
N THR A 19 -18.90 -1.13 74.17
CA THR A 19 -20.22 -1.47 73.64
C THR A 19 -21.04 -0.26 73.16
N LEU A 20 -20.69 0.97 73.55
CA LEU A 20 -21.44 2.15 73.12
C LEU A 20 -20.95 2.71 71.77
N LEU A 21 -19.65 2.61 71.48
CA LEU A 21 -19.10 3.10 70.20
C LEU A 21 -19.45 2.18 69.01
N SER A 22 -19.63 0.87 69.22
CA SER A 22 -20.09 -0.03 68.16
C SER A 22 -21.58 0.14 67.84
N VAL A 23 -22.41 0.53 68.81
CA VAL A 23 -23.86 0.76 68.61
C VAL A 23 -24.14 2.08 67.91
N ILE A 24 -23.36 3.13 68.19
CA ILE A 24 -23.51 4.43 67.51
C ILE A 24 -23.05 4.34 66.05
N TYR A 25 -21.96 3.61 65.75
CA TYR A 25 -21.48 3.49 64.37
C TYR A 25 -22.39 2.62 63.47
N TYR A 26 -23.24 1.76 64.05
CA TYR A 26 -24.15 0.92 63.25
C TYR A 26 -25.51 1.58 62.97
N ARG A 27 -25.90 2.62 63.72
CA ARG A 27 -27.24 3.23 63.59
C ARG A 27 -27.32 4.31 62.52
N GLN A 28 -26.19 4.79 62.00
CA GLN A 28 -26.11 5.90 61.05
C GLN A 28 -25.87 5.49 59.59
N ARG A 29 -26.09 4.21 59.25
CA ARG A 29 -26.01 3.69 57.87
C ARG A 29 -27.34 3.13 57.36
N ARG A 30 -28.47 3.65 57.86
CA ARG A 30 -29.82 3.19 57.49
C ARG A 30 -30.81 4.30 57.14
N LYS A 31 -30.33 5.47 56.73
CA LYS A 31 -31.19 6.56 56.24
C LYS A 31 -30.57 7.32 55.07
N SER A 32 -30.15 6.65 54.00
CA SER A 32 -29.95 7.30 52.69
C SER A 32 -29.66 6.28 51.57
N LEU A 33 -30.43 5.21 51.47
CA LEU A 33 -30.36 4.28 50.33
C LEU A 33 -31.77 3.74 50.02
N SER A 34 -32.73 4.66 49.99
CA SER A 34 -34.08 4.41 49.48
C SER A 34 -34.42 5.39 48.36
N SER A 35 -33.47 5.72 47.50
CA SER A 35 -33.81 5.95 46.11
C SER A 35 -33.94 4.56 45.49
N VAL A 36 -35.15 4.01 45.60
CA VAL A 36 -35.58 2.89 44.77
C VAL A 36 -35.40 3.38 43.34
N VAL A 37 -34.28 3.02 42.72
CA VAL A 37 -34.12 3.13 41.27
C VAL A 37 -35.19 2.19 40.72
N ARG A 38 -36.37 2.75 40.43
CA ARG A 38 -37.33 2.10 39.57
C ARG A 38 -36.64 1.98 38.23
N LEU A 39 -36.00 0.83 38.00
CA LEU A 39 -35.69 0.36 36.67
C LEU A 39 -37.03 0.31 35.95
N ARG A 40 -37.32 1.38 35.22
CA ARG A 40 -38.46 1.46 34.33
C ARG A 40 -38.14 0.43 33.26
N ARG A 41 -38.66 -0.79 33.43
CA ARG A 41 -38.55 -1.87 32.47
C ARG A 41 -39.26 -1.37 31.21
N THR A 42 -38.50 -0.78 30.30
CA THR A 42 -38.95 -0.53 28.95
C THR A 42 -39.30 -1.91 28.39
N LYS A 43 -40.53 -2.07 27.89
CA LYS A 43 -40.85 -3.24 27.09
C LYS A 43 -39.90 -3.18 25.90
N GLU A 44 -38.90 -4.03 25.88
CA GLU A 44 -38.18 -4.29 24.64
C GLU A 44 -39.13 -5.07 23.77
N GLU A 45 -39.66 -4.39 22.76
CA GLU A 45 -40.47 -5.01 21.72
C GLU A 45 -39.53 -5.91 20.92
N GLY A 46 -39.82 -7.21 20.88
CA GLY A 46 -39.05 -8.17 20.11
C GLY A 46 -39.26 -7.93 18.60
N PHE A 47 -38.22 -8.20 17.81
CA PHE A 47 -38.29 -8.13 16.35
C PHE A 47 -39.42 -9.00 15.81
N THR A 48 -40.22 -8.42 14.92
CA THR A 48 -41.30 -9.17 14.26
C THR A 48 -40.74 -10.06 13.15
N LEU A 49 -41.40 -11.19 12.85
CA LEU A 49 -40.97 -12.10 11.78
C LEU A 49 -40.94 -11.38 10.41
N ILE A 50 -41.91 -10.50 10.18
CA ILE A 50 -41.99 -9.70 8.96
C ILE A 50 -40.83 -8.72 8.83
N GLU A 51 -40.36 -8.15 9.94
CA GLU A 51 -39.23 -7.22 9.95
C GLU A 51 -37.91 -7.91 9.58
N ILE A 52 -37.69 -9.13 10.09
CA ILE A 52 -36.54 -9.95 9.67
C ILE A 52 -36.64 -10.31 8.19
N LEU A 53 -37.83 -10.64 7.69
CA LEU A 53 -38.03 -10.94 6.27
C LEU A 53 -37.69 -9.75 5.38
N ILE A 54 -38.12 -8.54 5.76
CA ILE A 54 -37.81 -7.30 5.04
C ILE A 54 -36.30 -7.05 5.06
N VAL A 55 -35.64 -7.19 6.21
CA VAL A 55 -34.18 -6.99 6.35
C VAL A 55 -33.39 -7.94 5.47
N VAL A 56 -33.71 -9.24 5.48
CA VAL A 56 -33.05 -10.24 4.63
C VAL A 56 -33.26 -9.92 3.15
N THR A 57 -34.46 -9.46 2.78
CA THR A 57 -34.77 -9.06 1.41
C THR A 57 -33.93 -7.87 0.97
N ILE A 58 -33.82 -6.83 1.81
CA ILE A 58 -33.01 -5.64 1.52
C ILE A 58 -31.52 -6.01 1.39
N ILE A 59 -31.00 -6.85 2.29
CA ILE A 59 -29.61 -7.33 2.23
C ILE A 59 -29.36 -8.10 0.93
N GLY A 60 -30.30 -8.97 0.52
CA GLY A 60 -30.22 -9.72 -0.72
C GLY A 60 -30.11 -8.80 -1.94
N ILE A 61 -30.97 -7.78 -2.03
CA ILE A 61 -30.95 -6.80 -3.12
C ILE A 61 -29.61 -6.04 -3.15
N ILE A 62 -29.15 -5.53 -2.00
CA ILE A 62 -27.87 -4.79 -1.91
C ILE A 62 -26.70 -5.68 -2.34
N SER A 63 -26.69 -6.95 -1.92
CA SER A 63 -25.60 -7.90 -2.23
C SER A 63 -25.45 -8.14 -3.73
N VAL A 64 -26.55 -8.22 -4.48
CA VAL A 64 -26.53 -8.39 -5.94
C VAL A 64 -25.86 -7.19 -6.62
N PHE A 65 -26.23 -5.96 -6.22
CA PHE A 65 -25.62 -4.74 -6.78
C PHE A 65 -24.13 -4.62 -6.46
N LEU A 66 -23.70 -5.05 -5.25
CA LEU A 66 -22.30 -5.04 -4.87
C LEU A 66 -21.47 -6.01 -5.71
N LEU A 67 -21.96 -7.24 -5.91
CA LEU A 67 -21.27 -8.25 -6.71
C LEU A 67 -21.13 -7.85 -8.18
N ALA A 68 -22.17 -7.25 -8.77
CA ALA A 68 -22.14 -6.77 -10.14
C ALA A 68 -21.02 -5.72 -10.34
N ASN A 69 -20.88 -4.77 -9.41
CA ASN A 69 -19.87 -3.71 -9.50
C ASN A 69 -18.47 -4.15 -9.09
N TYR A 70 -18.33 -5.21 -8.31
CA TYR A 70 -17.05 -5.66 -7.77
C TYR A 70 -16.08 -6.12 -8.87
N ARG A 71 -16.57 -6.86 -9.89
CA ARG A 71 -15.74 -7.36 -11.00
C ARG A 71 -15.09 -6.23 -11.80
N THR A 72 -15.85 -5.18 -12.09
CA THR A 72 -15.36 -3.99 -12.79
C THR A 72 -14.27 -3.28 -11.99
N LYS A 73 -14.49 -3.09 -10.68
CA LYS A 73 -13.49 -2.49 -9.78
C LYS A 73 -12.22 -3.32 -9.69
N GLN A 74 -12.32 -4.64 -9.65
CA GLN A 74 -11.14 -5.51 -9.65
C GLN A 74 -10.26 -5.28 -10.88
N LYS A 75 -10.85 -5.18 -12.08
CA LYS A 75 -10.09 -4.95 -13.33
C LYS A 75 -9.40 -3.59 -13.35
N ILE A 76 -10.10 -2.53 -12.93
CA ILE A 76 -9.51 -1.19 -12.81
C ILE A 76 -8.37 -1.18 -11.78
N ASN A 77 -8.54 -1.85 -10.64
CA ASN A 77 -7.51 -1.97 -9.63
C ASN A 77 -6.29 -2.74 -10.16
N LYS A 78 -6.50 -3.80 -10.96
CA LYS A 78 -5.40 -4.52 -11.62
C LYS A 78 -4.56 -3.60 -12.51
N LEU A 79 -5.19 -2.75 -13.33
CA LEU A 79 -4.49 -1.75 -14.15
C LEU A 79 -3.63 -0.81 -13.31
N ARG A 80 -4.20 -0.30 -12.20
CA ARG A 80 -3.48 0.56 -11.28
C ARG A 80 -2.29 -0.16 -10.64
N PHE A 81 -2.48 -1.38 -10.15
CA PHE A 81 -1.41 -2.17 -9.54
C PHE A 81 -0.28 -2.50 -10.53
N ALA A 82 -0.62 -2.80 -11.79
CA ALA A 82 0.40 -3.02 -12.81
C ALA A 82 1.24 -1.75 -13.09
N ALA A 83 0.59 -0.58 -13.09
CA ALA A 83 1.30 0.69 -13.23
C ALA A 83 2.21 0.96 -12.03
N GLU A 84 1.69 0.77 -10.81
CA GLU A 84 2.43 0.94 -9.55
C GLU A 84 3.63 -0.02 -9.47
N GLU A 85 3.51 -1.25 -9.97
CA GLU A 85 4.63 -2.18 -9.97
C GLU A 85 5.76 -1.72 -10.91
N ILE A 86 5.44 -1.28 -12.14
CA ILE A 86 6.48 -0.77 -13.06
C ILE A 86 7.25 0.39 -12.42
N VAL A 87 6.53 1.28 -11.73
CA VAL A 87 7.16 2.36 -10.96
C VAL A 87 8.02 1.80 -9.83
N THR A 88 7.54 0.81 -9.09
CA THR A 88 8.27 0.17 -7.98
C THR A 88 9.57 -0.47 -8.44
N ILE A 89 9.54 -1.24 -9.53
CA ILE A 89 10.73 -1.87 -10.14
C ILE A 89 11.73 -0.81 -10.59
N THR A 90 11.24 0.26 -11.23
CA THR A 90 12.09 1.37 -11.68
C THR A 90 12.75 2.08 -10.49
N ARG A 91 12.01 2.30 -9.40
CA ARG A 91 12.53 2.88 -8.16
C ARG A 91 13.51 1.94 -7.46
N GLU A 92 13.28 0.64 -7.51
CA GLU A 92 14.22 -0.33 -6.96
C GLU A 92 15.53 -0.36 -7.74
N ALA A 93 15.49 -0.34 -9.08
CA ALA A 93 16.69 -0.20 -9.91
C ALA A 93 17.46 1.10 -9.57
N GLN A 94 16.74 2.21 -9.40
CA GLN A 94 17.31 3.47 -8.94
C GLN A 94 17.99 3.32 -7.56
N ASN A 95 17.33 2.67 -6.59
CA ASN A 95 17.87 2.44 -5.25
C ASN A 95 19.12 1.56 -5.26
N LEU A 96 19.12 0.49 -6.06
CA LEU A 96 20.28 -0.38 -6.22
C LEU A 96 21.48 0.38 -6.80
N SER A 97 21.23 1.31 -7.74
CA SER A 97 22.30 2.13 -8.33
C SER A 97 22.94 3.09 -7.33
N MET A 98 22.24 3.43 -6.23
CA MET A 98 22.81 4.25 -5.15
C MET A 98 23.69 3.44 -4.19
N SER A 99 23.56 2.11 -4.16
CA SER A 99 24.34 1.24 -3.28
C SER A 99 25.62 0.68 -3.91
N ILE A 100 25.85 0.88 -5.22
CA ILE A 100 27.10 0.43 -5.86
C ILE A 100 28.23 1.43 -5.56
N GLU A 101 29.29 0.94 -4.95
CA GLU A 101 30.60 1.58 -4.99
C GLU A 101 31.34 1.07 -6.23
N LYS A 102 31.65 1.95 -7.19
CA LYS A 102 32.23 1.54 -8.49
C LYS A 102 33.53 0.75 -8.29
N THR A 103 33.50 -0.56 -8.51
CA THR A 103 34.70 -1.35 -8.78
C THR A 103 34.70 -1.84 -10.24
N PRO A 104 35.85 -1.90 -10.94
CA PRO A 104 35.91 -2.20 -12.39
C PRO A 104 35.43 -3.61 -12.78
N THR A 105 35.25 -4.50 -11.80
CA THR A 105 34.78 -5.88 -11.96
C THR A 105 33.29 -6.04 -11.63
N GLU A 106 32.63 -4.96 -11.18
CA GLU A 106 31.23 -4.94 -10.79
C GLU A 106 30.42 -4.06 -11.76
N SER A 107 29.11 -4.30 -11.78
CA SER A 107 28.14 -3.66 -12.68
C SER A 107 28.35 -2.14 -12.82
N PHE A 108 28.24 -1.63 -14.06
CA PHE A 108 28.33 -0.20 -14.37
C PHE A 108 27.12 0.60 -13.87
N GLY A 109 26.05 -0.10 -13.48
CA GLY A 109 24.85 0.46 -12.87
C GLY A 109 23.70 -0.52 -12.88
N TYR A 110 22.51 -0.04 -12.59
CA TYR A 110 21.29 -0.84 -12.69
C TYR A 110 20.24 -0.10 -13.49
N GLY A 111 19.41 -0.86 -14.18
CA GLY A 111 18.30 -0.32 -14.94
C GLY A 111 17.04 -1.15 -14.84
N ALA A 112 15.93 -0.54 -15.23
CA ALA A 112 14.67 -1.23 -15.44
C ALA A 112 14.46 -1.45 -16.94
N TYR A 113 14.22 -2.68 -17.31
CA TYR A 113 13.85 -3.08 -18.66
C TYR A 113 12.35 -3.33 -18.70
N ILE A 114 11.67 -2.74 -19.68
CA ILE A 114 10.22 -2.86 -19.86
C ILE A 114 9.99 -3.26 -21.31
N SER A 115 9.19 -4.30 -21.52
CA SER A 115 8.97 -4.86 -22.84
C SER A 115 7.56 -5.38 -23.00
N ASN A 116 6.99 -5.13 -24.17
CA ASN A 116 5.89 -5.87 -24.75
C ASN A 116 6.31 -6.40 -26.13
N ALA A 117 7.43 -7.11 -26.15
CA ALA A 117 7.89 -7.82 -27.34
C ALA A 117 7.28 -9.22 -27.36
N GLY A 118 6.80 -9.65 -28.53
CA GLY A 118 6.22 -10.99 -28.70
C GLY A 118 4.91 -11.23 -27.95
N GLY A 119 4.18 -10.16 -27.61
CA GLY A 119 2.88 -10.24 -26.92
C GLY A 119 2.97 -10.56 -25.42
N ILE A 120 4.16 -10.49 -24.82
CA ILE A 120 4.36 -10.72 -23.39
C ILE A 120 4.83 -9.41 -22.76
N SER A 121 3.94 -8.79 -21.97
CA SER A 121 4.27 -7.62 -21.17
C SER A 121 5.04 -8.02 -19.92
N LYS A 122 6.31 -7.61 -19.84
CA LYS A 122 7.22 -7.89 -18.73
C LYS A 122 8.05 -6.67 -18.36
N ALA A 123 8.44 -6.62 -17.09
CA ALA A 123 9.40 -5.65 -16.57
C ALA A 123 10.41 -6.36 -15.69
N PHE A 124 11.69 -5.98 -15.72
CA PHE A 124 12.70 -6.58 -14.84
C PHE A 124 13.84 -5.62 -14.57
N ILE A 125 14.58 -5.89 -13.48
CA ILE A 125 15.80 -5.15 -13.15
C ILE A 125 17.00 -5.86 -13.76
N PHE A 126 17.85 -5.10 -14.42
CA PHE A 126 19.11 -5.58 -14.99
C PHE A 126 20.32 -4.80 -14.45
N SER A 127 21.48 -5.45 -14.52
CA SER A 127 22.80 -4.91 -14.22
C SER A 127 23.61 -4.78 -15.51
N ASP A 128 24.07 -3.57 -15.84
CA ASP A 128 24.86 -3.30 -17.03
C ASP A 128 26.30 -3.78 -16.84
N LEU A 129 26.75 -4.75 -17.65
CA LEU A 129 28.08 -5.35 -17.56
C LEU A 129 29.05 -4.90 -18.66
N ASP A 130 28.57 -4.17 -19.68
CA ASP A 130 29.38 -3.74 -20.83
C ASP A 130 29.43 -2.21 -21.02
N ASN A 131 28.75 -1.46 -20.13
CA ASN A 131 28.64 -0.01 -20.09
C ASN A 131 27.91 0.59 -21.31
N ASN A 132 27.05 -0.20 -21.97
CA ASN A 132 26.22 0.29 -23.07
C ASN A 132 24.97 1.06 -22.58
N LYS A 133 24.66 1.01 -21.27
CA LYS A 133 23.55 1.72 -20.60
C LYS A 133 22.17 1.35 -21.13
N CYS A 134 22.06 0.20 -21.77
CA CYS A 134 20.82 -0.46 -22.17
C CYS A 134 20.86 -1.92 -21.73
N PHE A 135 19.79 -2.67 -21.93
CA PHE A 135 19.81 -4.10 -21.63
C PHE A 135 20.15 -4.89 -22.90
N ASP A 136 21.12 -5.80 -22.80
CA ASP A 136 21.39 -6.80 -23.82
C ASP A 136 21.60 -8.23 -23.26
N SER A 137 21.99 -9.18 -24.13
CA SER A 137 22.18 -10.58 -23.73
C SER A 137 23.40 -10.84 -22.82
N GLY A 138 24.34 -9.89 -22.75
CA GLY A 138 25.52 -9.94 -21.90
C GLY A 138 25.26 -9.45 -20.48
N ASP A 139 24.12 -8.80 -20.23
CA ASP A 139 23.78 -8.23 -18.94
C ASP A 139 23.19 -9.21 -17.93
N GLY A 140 23.42 -8.91 -16.65
CA GLY A 140 22.85 -9.66 -15.54
C GLY A 140 21.37 -9.30 -15.32
N ARG A 141 20.54 -10.31 -15.04
CA ARG A 141 19.16 -10.12 -14.58
C ARG A 141 19.07 -10.35 -13.09
N ILE A 142 18.39 -9.44 -12.39
CA ILE A 142 18.31 -9.46 -10.92
C ILE A 142 16.93 -9.93 -10.47
N ARG A 143 15.88 -9.37 -11.06
CA ARG A 143 14.50 -9.70 -10.70
C ARG A 143 13.55 -9.49 -11.85
N ASP A 144 12.79 -10.53 -12.16
CA ASP A 144 11.74 -10.51 -13.17
C ASP A 144 10.36 -10.19 -12.56
N TYR A 145 9.56 -9.45 -13.31
CA TYR A 145 8.15 -9.21 -13.04
C TYR A 145 7.32 -9.35 -14.33
N TYR A 146 6.21 -10.06 -14.20
CA TYR A 146 5.25 -10.25 -15.27
C TYR A 146 4.02 -9.43 -14.97
N LEU A 147 3.55 -8.66 -15.96
CA LEU A 147 2.29 -7.96 -15.81
C LEU A 147 1.16 -8.98 -15.67
N PRO A 148 0.14 -8.71 -14.82
CA PRO A 148 -0.95 -9.64 -14.67
C PRO A 148 -1.76 -9.73 -15.96
N SER A 149 -2.30 -10.92 -16.24
CA SER A 149 -3.07 -11.20 -17.45
C SER A 149 -4.21 -10.20 -17.69
N GLY A 150 -4.41 -9.79 -18.95
CA GLY A 150 -5.44 -8.84 -19.36
C GLY A 150 -5.01 -7.37 -19.22
N ILE A 151 -3.72 -7.12 -19.01
CA ILE A 151 -3.11 -5.78 -19.09
C ILE A 151 -1.97 -5.85 -20.09
N ASP A 152 -2.02 -4.97 -21.07
CA ASP A 152 -1.03 -4.87 -22.13
C ASP A 152 -0.40 -3.49 -22.18
N ILE A 153 0.88 -3.44 -22.52
CA ILE A 153 1.57 -2.19 -22.84
C ILE A 153 1.25 -1.84 -24.29
N THR A 154 0.45 -0.82 -24.55
CA THR A 154 -0.01 -0.50 -25.90
C THR A 154 0.97 0.37 -26.66
N SER A 155 1.58 1.33 -25.98
CA SER A 155 2.56 2.23 -26.59
C SER A 155 3.66 2.59 -25.61
N ILE A 156 4.86 2.74 -26.15
CA ILE A 156 6.01 3.30 -25.46
C ILE A 156 6.52 4.45 -26.31
N LYS A 157 6.43 5.67 -25.78
CA LYS A 157 6.85 6.89 -26.47
C LYS A 157 8.05 7.48 -25.78
N ILE A 158 9.07 7.86 -26.52
CA ILE A 158 10.23 8.57 -26.00
C ILE A 158 10.21 9.98 -26.57
N THR A 159 10.52 10.97 -25.74
CA THR A 159 10.71 12.35 -26.17
C THR A 159 12.15 12.75 -26.00
N THR A 160 12.75 13.26 -27.07
CA THR A 160 14.14 13.76 -27.07
C THR A 160 14.24 15.19 -26.53
N THR A 161 15.47 15.67 -26.42
CA THR A 161 15.80 17.02 -25.96
C THR A 161 15.26 18.11 -26.88
N ASP A 162 15.16 17.81 -28.18
CA ASP A 162 14.58 18.72 -29.17
C ASP A 162 13.04 18.69 -29.17
N GLY A 163 12.43 17.93 -28.25
CA GLY A 163 10.97 17.78 -28.14
C GLY A 163 10.36 16.80 -29.14
N THR A 164 11.16 16.14 -29.98
CA THR A 164 10.66 15.13 -30.92
C THR A 164 10.16 13.91 -30.15
N VAL A 165 8.98 13.40 -30.52
CA VAL A 165 8.36 12.23 -29.91
C VAL A 165 8.39 11.08 -30.91
N PHE A 166 8.92 9.93 -30.51
CA PHE A 166 8.92 8.72 -31.31
C PHE A 166 8.36 7.54 -30.53
N GLU A 167 7.61 6.68 -31.21
CA GLU A 167 7.10 5.44 -30.64
C GLU A 167 8.11 4.32 -30.86
N LYS A 168 8.35 3.52 -29.82
CA LYS A 168 9.20 2.33 -29.90
C LYS A 168 8.44 1.21 -30.58
N GLY A 169 8.69 1.02 -31.88
CA GLY A 169 8.03 -0.01 -32.69
C GLY A 169 8.32 -1.46 -32.25
N ASN A 170 9.41 -1.70 -31.51
CA ASN A 170 9.70 -3.00 -30.90
C ASN A 170 9.04 -3.20 -29.52
N GLY A 171 8.36 -2.17 -28.99
CA GLY A 171 7.70 -2.22 -27.68
C GLY A 171 8.68 -2.46 -26.52
N ILE A 172 9.94 -2.05 -26.66
CA ILE A 172 10.99 -2.25 -25.65
C ILE A 172 11.56 -0.91 -25.22
N VAL A 173 11.81 -0.73 -23.92
CA VAL A 173 12.59 0.38 -23.38
C VAL A 173 13.40 -0.03 -22.16
N SER A 174 14.57 0.58 -22.02
CA SER A 174 15.51 0.43 -20.93
C SER A 174 15.69 1.78 -20.24
N ILE A 175 15.55 1.84 -18.92
CA ILE A 175 15.83 3.02 -18.12
C ILE A 175 16.99 2.68 -17.21
N PHE A 176 18.16 3.24 -17.49
CA PHE A 176 19.40 2.95 -16.78
C PHE A 176 19.78 4.08 -15.84
N PHE A 177 20.27 3.75 -14.64
CA PHE A 177 20.68 4.71 -13.61
C PHE A 177 22.17 4.58 -13.31
N VAL A 178 22.88 5.71 -13.39
CA VAL A 178 24.33 5.74 -13.17
C VAL A 178 24.67 5.86 -11.66
N PRO A 179 25.51 4.96 -11.12
CA PRO A 179 25.98 5.06 -9.74
C PRO A 179 27.02 6.19 -9.56
N PRO A 180 27.18 6.72 -8.35
CA PRO A 180 26.41 6.42 -7.13
C PRO A 180 25.18 7.33 -6.95
N PHE A 181 25.03 8.37 -7.77
CA PHE A 181 24.07 9.43 -7.51
C PHE A 181 22.69 9.21 -8.14
N ALA A 182 22.54 8.24 -9.05
CA ALA A 182 21.29 7.89 -9.75
C ALA A 182 20.52 9.06 -10.41
N SER A 183 21.12 10.26 -10.41
CA SER A 183 20.56 11.52 -10.92
C SER A 183 20.73 11.63 -12.42
N THR A 184 21.76 10.98 -12.95
CA THR A 184 21.93 10.79 -14.39
C THR A 184 21.34 9.45 -14.76
N SER A 185 20.20 9.49 -15.46
CA SER A 185 19.64 8.32 -16.12
C SER A 185 19.85 8.39 -17.63
N TYR A 186 19.78 7.22 -18.26
CA TYR A 186 19.80 7.04 -19.71
C TYR A 186 18.55 6.28 -20.10
N ILE A 187 17.93 6.68 -21.20
CA ILE A 187 16.76 5.98 -21.74
C ILE A 187 17.22 5.36 -23.05
N ASP A 188 17.20 4.03 -23.12
CA ASP A 188 17.74 3.23 -24.23
C ASP A 188 19.17 3.62 -24.61
N GLY A 189 20.06 3.70 -23.62
CA GLY A 189 21.47 4.05 -23.83
C GLY A 189 21.74 5.50 -24.23
N SER A 190 20.70 6.30 -24.52
CA SER A 190 20.85 7.69 -24.98
C SER A 190 20.59 8.71 -23.87
N ALA A 191 21.47 9.72 -23.82
CA ALA A 191 21.29 10.90 -22.98
C ALA A 191 20.33 11.92 -23.62
N ASP A 192 20.10 11.88 -24.93
CA ASP A 192 19.27 12.88 -25.60
C ASP A 192 17.78 12.68 -25.30
N ASN A 193 17.41 11.49 -24.84
CA ASN A 193 16.06 11.12 -24.44
C ASN A 193 15.70 11.74 -23.08
N GLN A 194 14.79 12.72 -23.06
CA GLN A 194 14.40 13.43 -21.85
C GLN A 194 13.30 12.75 -21.04
N LYS A 195 12.35 12.11 -21.71
CA LYS A 195 11.26 11.40 -21.04
C LYS A 195 10.82 10.18 -21.82
N VAL A 196 10.29 9.19 -21.10
CA VAL A 196 9.59 8.04 -21.66
C VAL A 196 8.19 7.97 -21.06
N SER A 197 7.19 7.76 -21.93
CA SER A 197 5.79 7.58 -21.58
C SER A 197 5.35 6.18 -22.00
N ILE A 198 4.93 5.38 -21.03
CA ILE A 198 4.49 3.99 -21.21
C ILE A 198 2.99 3.96 -20.97
N GLN A 199 2.21 3.47 -21.93
CA GLN A 199 0.77 3.32 -21.80
C GLN A 199 0.39 1.87 -21.56
N LEU A 200 -0.35 1.64 -20.48
CA LEU A 200 -0.99 0.38 -20.15
C LEU A 200 -2.47 0.44 -20.50
N LYS A 201 -3.02 -0.65 -21.03
CA LYS A 201 -4.45 -0.78 -21.33
C LYS A 201 -4.99 -2.08 -20.74
N ILE A 202 -6.23 -2.06 -20.29
CA ILE A 202 -6.97 -3.30 -19.97
C ILE A 202 -7.54 -3.87 -21.28
N ASP A 203 -7.26 -5.14 -21.55
CA ASP A 203 -7.91 -5.88 -22.63
C ASP A 203 -9.28 -6.40 -22.16
N ASP A 204 -10.28 -5.52 -22.21
CA ASP A 204 -11.67 -5.88 -21.89
C ASP A 204 -12.68 -5.10 -22.75
N PRO A 205 -13.45 -5.78 -23.62
CA PRO A 205 -14.40 -5.13 -24.51
C PRO A 205 -15.57 -4.45 -23.78
N LEU A 206 -15.87 -4.83 -22.53
CA LEU A 206 -17.01 -4.32 -21.76
C LEU A 206 -16.68 -3.05 -20.95
N LEU A 207 -15.40 -2.76 -20.75
CA LEU A 207 -14.93 -1.66 -19.90
C LEU A 207 -14.52 -0.41 -20.69
N GLY A 208 -14.51 -0.52 -22.02
CA GLY A 208 -13.97 0.49 -22.93
C GLY A 208 -12.45 0.65 -22.78
N ASP A 209 -11.90 1.63 -23.48
CA ASP A 209 -10.46 1.92 -23.46
C ASP A 209 -10.07 2.60 -22.13
N ARG A 210 -9.79 1.77 -21.12
CA ARG A 210 -9.19 2.20 -19.86
C ARG A 210 -7.69 2.13 -19.99
N VAL A 211 -7.06 3.30 -19.99
CA VAL A 211 -5.62 3.46 -20.12
C VAL A 211 -5.01 4.07 -18.86
N LYS A 212 -3.77 3.70 -18.57
CA LYS A 212 -2.92 4.35 -17.57
C LYS A 212 -1.58 4.68 -18.20
N GLN A 213 -1.10 5.89 -17.96
CA GLN A 213 0.18 6.34 -18.51
C GLN A 213 1.19 6.54 -17.40
N ILE A 214 2.38 5.97 -17.59
CA ILE A 214 3.51 6.14 -16.69
C ILE A 214 4.53 7.00 -17.43
N THR A 215 4.90 8.14 -16.86
CA THR A 215 5.91 9.03 -17.44
C THR A 215 7.12 9.10 -16.54
N PHE A 216 8.28 8.77 -17.10
CA PHE A 216 9.58 8.90 -16.45
C PHE A 216 10.35 10.08 -17.05
N TYR A 217 10.91 10.91 -16.19
CA TYR A 217 11.73 12.07 -16.59
C TYR A 217 13.20 11.81 -16.27
N ARG A 218 14.04 11.86 -17.30
CA ARG A 218 15.47 11.54 -17.21
C ARG A 218 16.21 12.43 -16.21
N VAL A 219 16.07 13.75 -16.36
CA VAL A 219 16.89 14.75 -15.65
C VAL A 219 16.48 14.90 -14.19
N SER A 220 15.17 14.82 -13.90
CA SER A 220 14.66 14.98 -12.54
C SER A 220 14.53 13.66 -11.78
N GLY A 221 14.62 12.51 -12.47
CA GLY A 221 14.28 11.20 -11.89
C GLY A 221 12.83 11.11 -11.41
N LYS A 222 11.97 12.04 -11.84
CA LYS A 222 10.55 12.07 -11.48
C LYS A 222 9.82 10.96 -12.23
N ILE A 223 8.88 10.32 -11.54
CA ILE A 223 8.00 9.30 -12.11
C ILE A 223 6.57 9.71 -11.78
N GLU A 224 5.72 9.79 -12.80
CA GLU A 224 4.32 10.17 -12.70
C GLU A 224 3.42 9.06 -13.25
N ILE A 225 2.24 8.89 -12.65
CA ILE A 225 1.19 8.01 -13.13
C ILE A 225 -0.04 8.86 -13.39
N GLU A 226 -0.56 8.83 -14.61
CA GLU A 226 -1.77 9.53 -15.08
C GLU A 226 -2.88 8.52 -15.41
#